data_AF-A0A9D7BUN9-F1
#
_entry.id   AF-A0A9D7BUN9-F1
#
_cell.length_a   1.000
_cell.length_b   1.000
_cell.length_c   1.000
_cell.angle_alpha   90.00
_cell.angle_beta   90.00
_cell.angle_gamma   90.00
#
_symmetry.space_group_name_H-M   'P 1'
#
loop_
_entity.id
_entity.type
_entity.pdbx_description
1 polymer ?
#
loop_
_entity_poly.entity_id
_entity_poly.type
_entity_poly.pdbx_seq_one_letter_code
_entity_poly.pdbx_strand_id
1 'polypeptide(L)'
;MIWWDNSPATILPDWNKAEARNVRPALPVSRHHRCRVAPGNRTIARLRAVTTLRCSQKLLKRLRQPANLPEPPPADNPLGEWCADIDFIDRIPYALLMNAATGTMLVLPARAADLKELHVMAARQLTGLLEVLGIDGPLAQAELDALAQPFAFARNGNRSLVASMNQRKFQIWAEFAYNQRTAFEAALRELETPFSRKELGRDFHYAADLLRTRLRPSAKILPFALSSAKH
;
A
#
# COMPACT_ATOMS: atom_id res chain seq x y z
N MET A 1 9.37 -10.79 46.71
CA MET A 1 10.83 -10.83 46.63
C MET A 1 11.25 -12.09 45.89
N ILE A 2 11.26 -12.10 44.55
CA ILE A 2 12.16 -12.85 43.63
C ILE A 2 12.13 -12.07 42.30
N TRP A 3 13.31 -11.85 41.74
CA TRP A 3 13.64 -11.11 40.51
C TRP A 3 13.66 -12.04 39.28
N TRP A 4 13.38 -11.46 38.08
CA TRP A 4 14.04 -11.56 36.74
C TRP A 4 14.78 -12.86 36.34
N ASP A 5 14.88 -13.36 35.11
CA ASP A 5 14.76 -12.84 33.73
C ASP A 5 14.80 -14.07 32.77
N ASN A 6 14.28 -13.95 31.55
CA ASN A 6 14.78 -14.64 30.33
C ASN A 6 13.82 -14.35 29.15
N SER A 7 13.99 -13.18 28.53
CA SER A 7 13.54 -12.92 27.16
C SER A 7 14.73 -12.95 26.21
N PRO A 8 14.73 -13.72 25.11
CA PRO A 8 15.67 -13.49 24.04
C PRO A 8 15.28 -12.22 23.27
N ALA A 9 16.20 -11.27 23.21
CA ALA A 9 16.07 -10.02 22.48
C ALA A 9 15.99 -10.29 20.96
N THR A 10 14.79 -10.19 20.40
CA THR A 10 14.60 -10.01 18.95
C THR A 10 14.79 -8.53 18.64
N ILE A 11 15.84 -8.23 17.88
CA ILE A 11 16.17 -6.89 17.39
C ILE A 11 15.10 -6.50 16.35
N LEU A 12 14.04 -5.83 16.81
CA LEU A 12 13.13 -5.08 15.94
C LEU A 12 13.71 -3.66 15.74
N PRO A 13 13.66 -3.10 14.53
CA PRO A 13 14.12 -1.73 14.31
C PRO A 13 13.27 -0.73 15.10
N ASP A 14 13.94 0.11 15.90
CA ASP A 14 13.38 1.24 16.65
C ASP A 14 13.00 2.35 15.66
N TRP A 15 11.74 2.31 15.20
CA TRP A 15 11.18 3.19 14.17
C TRP A 15 11.02 4.67 14.58
N ASN A 16 11.40 5.06 15.80
CA ASN A 16 11.16 6.41 16.33
C ASN A 16 12.38 7.34 16.35
N LYS A 17 13.56 6.97 15.80
CA LYS A 17 14.81 7.74 16.03
C LYS A 17 15.72 8.11 14.85
N ALA A 18 15.39 7.82 13.60
CA ALA A 18 16.36 7.94 12.49
C ALA A 18 16.04 8.98 11.41
N GLU A 19 15.88 10.26 11.77
CA GLU A 19 15.90 11.37 10.79
C GLU A 19 16.78 12.54 11.25
N ALA A 20 18.10 12.34 11.17
CA ALA A 20 19.07 13.42 11.12
C ALA A 20 20.39 12.91 10.52
N ARG A 21 20.64 13.21 9.24
CA ARG A 21 21.90 13.76 8.70
C ARG A 21 21.97 13.67 7.17
N ASN A 22 21.97 14.85 6.57
CA ASN A 22 22.45 15.15 5.22
C ASN A 22 23.91 14.71 5.03
N VAL A 23 24.20 13.92 4.00
CA VAL A 23 25.48 13.98 3.26
C VAL A 23 25.25 13.57 1.80
N ARG A 24 25.54 14.48 0.86
CA ARG A 24 25.65 14.20 -0.58
C ARG A 24 27.06 13.72 -0.92
N PRO A 25 27.23 12.83 -1.91
CA PRO A 25 28.46 12.82 -2.70
C PRO A 25 28.21 13.02 -4.21
N ALA A 26 29.24 13.58 -4.85
CA ALA A 26 29.29 14.04 -6.21
C ALA A 26 29.39 12.91 -7.26
N LEU A 27 28.82 13.15 -8.43
CA LEU A 27 28.90 12.31 -9.63
C LEU A 27 30.21 12.56 -10.40
N PRO A 28 30.85 11.53 -10.96
CA PRO A 28 31.81 11.70 -12.04
C PRO A 28 31.13 11.55 -13.42
N VAL A 29 31.50 12.46 -14.31
CA VAL A 29 31.14 12.52 -15.73
C VAL A 29 32.00 11.53 -16.51
N SER A 30 31.41 10.74 -17.43
CA SER A 30 32.19 10.17 -18.54
C SER A 30 31.35 9.88 -19.78
N ARG A 31 32.02 10.03 -20.93
CA ARG A 31 31.47 10.33 -22.26
C ARG A 31 31.08 9.09 -23.08
N HIS A 32 30.01 9.31 -23.84
CA HIS A 32 29.54 8.72 -25.10
C HIS A 32 30.27 7.53 -25.77
N HIS A 33 29.52 6.43 -25.89
CA HIS A 33 29.48 5.62 -27.11
C HIS A 33 28.03 5.51 -27.61
N ARG A 34 27.76 6.05 -28.82
CA ARG A 34 26.45 5.95 -29.48
C ARG A 34 26.33 4.59 -30.19
N CYS A 35 25.54 3.68 -29.63
CA CYS A 35 24.94 2.60 -30.41
C CYS A 35 23.60 3.10 -30.95
N ARG A 36 23.49 3.17 -32.28
CA ARG A 36 22.31 3.60 -33.03
C ARG A 36 21.35 2.41 -33.12
N VAL A 37 20.33 2.37 -32.24
CA VAL A 37 19.22 1.42 -32.30
C VAL A 37 18.04 2.09 -33.01
N ALA A 38 17.45 1.36 -33.96
CA ALA A 38 16.37 1.77 -34.84
C ALA A 38 15.09 2.23 -34.10
N PRO A 39 14.24 3.08 -34.72
CA PRO A 39 13.08 3.68 -34.07
C PRO A 39 11.91 2.68 -34.01
N GLY A 40 11.90 1.86 -32.96
CA GLY A 40 10.74 1.08 -32.53
C GLY A 40 9.87 1.93 -31.61
N ASN A 41 8.82 2.49 -32.19
CA ASN A 41 7.87 3.41 -31.59
C ASN A 41 7.18 2.83 -30.33
N ARG A 42 7.59 3.28 -29.13
CA ARG A 42 6.72 3.48 -27.95
C ARG A 42 7.49 4.26 -26.90
N THR A 43 7.44 5.57 -27.03
CA THR A 43 7.75 6.52 -25.96
C THR A 43 6.78 6.27 -24.82
N ILE A 44 7.07 5.30 -23.94
CA ILE A 44 6.48 5.30 -22.61
C ILE A 44 7.19 6.44 -21.89
N ALA A 45 6.66 7.66 -22.08
CA ALA A 45 6.79 8.65 -21.03
C ALA A 45 6.29 7.95 -19.77
N ARG A 46 7.19 7.69 -18.81
CA ARG A 46 6.83 7.27 -17.45
C ARG A 46 5.97 8.40 -16.87
N LEU A 47 4.68 8.40 -17.20
CA LEU A 47 3.68 9.02 -16.36
C LEU A 47 3.82 8.27 -15.04
N ARG A 48 4.36 8.95 -14.02
CA ARG A 48 4.37 8.41 -12.67
C ARG A 48 2.91 8.12 -12.33
N ALA A 49 2.57 6.85 -12.16
CA ALA A 49 1.21 6.47 -11.81
C ALA A 49 0.86 7.18 -10.49
N VAL A 50 -0.21 7.95 -10.49
CA VAL A 50 -0.71 8.62 -9.29
C VAL A 50 -1.77 7.73 -8.67
N THR A 51 -1.61 7.43 -7.39
CA THR A 51 -2.62 6.66 -6.66
C THR A 51 -3.80 7.55 -6.29
N THR A 52 -5.00 7.11 -6.65
CA THR A 52 -6.27 7.76 -6.26
C THR A 52 -6.69 7.31 -4.86
N LEU A 53 -6.95 8.29 -3.98
CA LEU A 53 -7.49 8.07 -2.64
C LEU A 53 -8.90 8.66 -2.51
N ARG A 54 -9.90 7.78 -2.47
CA ARG A 54 -11.32 8.12 -2.26
C ARG A 54 -11.64 8.26 -0.78
N CYS A 55 -11.72 9.49 -0.32
CA CYS A 55 -11.86 9.81 1.10
C CYS A 55 -13.31 10.05 1.53
N SER A 56 -13.60 9.77 2.79
CA SER A 56 -14.81 10.27 3.45
C SER A 56 -14.78 11.81 3.56
N GLN A 57 -15.96 12.42 3.69
CA GLN A 57 -16.04 13.89 3.85
C GLN A 57 -15.35 14.37 5.14
N LYS A 58 -15.34 13.54 6.20
CA LYS A 58 -14.66 13.84 7.47
C LYS A 58 -13.15 13.91 7.28
N LEU A 59 -12.58 12.95 6.53
CA LEU A 59 -11.15 12.93 6.23
C LEU A 59 -10.76 14.06 5.26
N LEU A 60 -11.54 14.32 4.21
CA LEU A 60 -11.28 15.44 3.27
C LEU A 60 -11.19 16.80 3.97
N LYS A 61 -12.10 17.07 4.91
CA LYS A 61 -12.07 18.30 5.73
C LYS A 61 -10.76 18.43 6.53
N ARG A 62 -10.25 17.32 7.07
CA ARG A 62 -9.00 17.31 7.85
C ARG A 62 -7.76 17.44 6.98
N LEU A 63 -7.79 16.87 5.78
CA LEU A 63 -6.77 17.04 4.74
C LEU A 63 -6.82 18.43 4.09
N ARG A 64 -7.75 19.30 4.52
CA ARG A 64 -7.97 20.66 3.98
C ARG A 64 -8.20 20.67 2.46
N GLN A 65 -8.84 19.62 1.95
CA GLN A 65 -9.18 19.53 0.54
C GLN A 65 -10.37 20.42 0.21
N PRO A 66 -10.45 20.95 -1.03
CA PRO A 66 -11.61 21.72 -1.46
C PRO A 66 -12.88 20.86 -1.46
N ALA A 67 -14.04 21.51 -1.31
CA ALA A 67 -15.33 20.81 -1.27
C ALA A 67 -15.67 20.12 -2.61
N ASN A 68 -15.26 20.73 -3.72
CA ASN A 68 -15.38 20.18 -5.07
C ASN A 68 -14.00 19.73 -5.53
N LEU A 69 -13.78 18.42 -5.51
CA LEU A 69 -12.60 17.79 -6.08
C LEU A 69 -12.92 17.33 -7.51
N PRO A 70 -12.02 17.54 -8.47
CA PRO A 70 -12.16 16.95 -9.80
C PRO A 70 -12.11 15.43 -9.70
N GLU A 71 -12.82 14.73 -10.59
CA GLU A 71 -12.69 13.28 -10.68
C GLU A 71 -11.27 12.95 -11.19
N PRO A 72 -10.49 12.15 -10.46
CA PRO A 72 -9.14 11.79 -10.87
C PRO A 72 -9.17 10.81 -12.05
N PRO A 73 -8.10 10.77 -12.86
CA PRO A 73 -7.97 9.75 -13.88
C PRO A 73 -7.96 8.35 -13.25
N PRO A 74 -8.39 7.31 -13.98
CA PRO A 74 -8.28 5.93 -13.53
C PRO A 74 -6.85 5.62 -13.12
N ALA A 75 -6.70 4.99 -11.96
CA ALA A 75 -5.39 4.65 -11.43
C ALA A 75 -4.78 3.50 -12.26
N ASP A 76 -3.56 3.69 -12.76
CA ASP A 76 -2.83 2.73 -13.61
C ASP A 76 -1.86 1.84 -12.80
N ASN A 77 -1.91 1.95 -11.46
CA ASN A 77 -1.11 1.15 -10.56
C ASN A 77 -1.73 -0.26 -10.35
N PRO A 78 -0.92 -1.30 -10.07
CA PRO A 78 -1.38 -2.68 -10.00
C PRO A 78 -2.54 -2.94 -9.01
N LEU A 79 -2.57 -2.24 -7.86
CA LEU A 79 -3.66 -2.38 -6.90
C LEU A 79 -4.83 -1.42 -7.14
N GLY A 80 -4.66 -0.44 -8.03
CA GLY A 80 -5.67 0.55 -8.38
C GLY A 80 -6.05 1.48 -7.22
N GLU A 81 -7.34 1.72 -7.08
CA GLU A 81 -7.89 2.73 -6.17
C GLU A 81 -7.87 2.31 -4.69
N TRP A 82 -7.62 3.30 -3.83
CA TRP A 82 -7.73 3.18 -2.39
C TRP A 82 -8.90 4.00 -1.87
N CYS A 83 -9.59 3.50 -0.84
CA CYS A 83 -10.62 4.22 -0.11
C CYS A 83 -10.14 4.52 1.30
N ALA A 84 -10.47 5.69 1.82
CA ALA A 84 -10.00 6.10 3.13
C ALA A 84 -11.10 6.72 3.99
N ASP A 85 -10.99 6.49 5.29
CA ASP A 85 -11.76 7.18 6.31
C ASP A 85 -10.88 7.48 7.52
N ILE A 86 -11.41 8.28 8.45
CA ILE A 86 -10.73 8.62 9.68
C ILE A 86 -11.61 8.30 10.89
N ASP A 87 -11.02 7.60 11.85
CA ASP A 87 -11.65 7.31 13.13
C ASP A 87 -10.77 7.69 14.31
N PHE A 88 -11.35 7.65 15.51
CA PHE A 88 -10.65 7.91 16.75
C PHE A 88 -10.67 6.70 17.64
N ILE A 89 -9.49 6.27 18.05
CA ILE A 89 -9.29 5.13 18.93
C ILE A 89 -8.56 5.68 20.15
N ASP A 90 -9.19 5.62 21.31
CA ASP A 90 -8.70 6.23 22.56
C ASP A 90 -8.30 7.70 22.40
N ARG A 91 -9.13 8.47 21.68
CA ARG A 91 -8.93 9.89 21.33
C ARG A 91 -7.75 10.16 20.39
N ILE A 92 -7.04 9.13 19.94
CA ILE A 92 -5.97 9.24 18.95
C ILE A 92 -6.60 9.05 17.56
N PRO A 93 -6.41 10.00 16.62
CA PRO A 93 -6.95 9.89 15.28
C PRO A 93 -6.13 8.90 14.43
N TYR A 94 -6.82 7.99 13.75
CA TYR A 94 -6.25 7.07 12.76
C TYR A 94 -6.94 7.19 11.42
N ALA A 95 -6.17 7.21 10.34
CA ALA A 95 -6.64 7.06 8.97
C ALA A 95 -6.60 5.58 8.62
N LEU A 96 -7.73 5.06 8.15
CA LEU A 96 -7.85 3.70 7.67
C LEU A 96 -8.00 3.73 6.16
N LEU A 97 -7.07 3.10 5.46
CA LEU A 97 -7.08 3.01 4.01
C LEU A 97 -7.37 1.55 3.63
N MET A 98 -8.41 1.32 2.84
CA MET A 98 -8.73 0.03 2.26
C MET A 98 -8.45 0.07 0.77
N ASN A 99 -7.68 -0.88 0.25
CA ASN A 99 -7.57 -1.06 -1.18
C ASN A 99 -8.89 -1.65 -1.73
N ALA A 100 -9.49 -1.00 -2.74
CA ALA A 100 -10.81 -1.36 -3.24
C ALA A 100 -10.86 -2.76 -3.89
N ALA A 101 -9.71 -3.22 -4.37
CA ALA A 101 -9.59 -4.40 -5.20
C ALA A 101 -9.17 -5.64 -4.39
N THR A 102 -8.39 -5.46 -3.32
CA THR A 102 -7.86 -6.55 -2.48
C THR A 102 -8.48 -6.59 -1.08
N GLY A 103 -9.11 -5.49 -0.63
CA GLY A 103 -9.57 -5.35 0.75
C GLY A 103 -8.44 -5.11 1.75
N THR A 104 -7.19 -5.04 1.31
CA THR A 104 -6.02 -4.78 2.18
C THR A 104 -6.22 -3.50 2.98
N MET A 105 -5.99 -3.58 4.29
CA MET A 105 -6.10 -2.44 5.20
C MET A 105 -4.73 -1.87 5.54
N LEU A 106 -4.64 -0.55 5.56
CA LEU A 106 -3.58 0.20 6.19
C LEU A 106 -4.19 1.03 7.32
N VAL A 107 -3.50 1.08 8.46
CA VAL A 107 -3.90 1.80 9.67
C VAL A 107 -2.77 2.75 10.05
N LEU A 108 -3.01 4.04 9.85
CA LEU A 108 -1.99 5.07 9.91
C LEU A 108 -2.39 6.13 10.94
N PRO A 109 -1.43 6.72 11.69
CA PRO A 109 -1.74 7.85 12.55
C PRO A 109 -2.22 9.03 11.68
N ALA A 110 -3.18 9.80 12.20
CA ALA A 110 -3.85 10.86 11.44
C ALA A 110 -3.93 12.18 12.23
N ARG A 111 -2.85 12.52 12.95
CA ARG A 111 -2.68 13.88 13.48
C ARG A 111 -2.42 14.83 12.30
N ALA A 112 -2.60 16.13 12.54
CA ALA A 112 -2.48 17.12 11.47
C ALA A 112 -1.08 17.16 10.82
N ALA A 113 -0.03 16.80 11.56
CA ALA A 113 1.33 16.65 11.02
C ALA A 113 1.42 15.41 10.13
N ASP A 114 1.00 14.25 10.65
CA ASP A 114 1.05 12.95 9.97
C ASP A 114 0.29 12.96 8.64
N LEU A 115 -0.86 13.64 8.57
CA LEU A 115 -1.68 13.73 7.35
C LEU A 115 -0.95 14.37 6.15
N LYS A 116 0.10 15.18 6.38
CA LYS A 116 0.92 15.74 5.29
C LYS A 116 1.76 14.67 4.59
N GLU A 117 2.12 13.62 5.32
CA GLU A 117 2.98 12.53 4.88
C GLU A 117 2.21 11.20 4.80
N LEU A 118 0.89 11.27 4.69
CA LEU A 118 0.01 10.09 4.65
C LEU A 118 0.45 9.09 3.58
N HIS A 119 0.88 9.57 2.42
CA HIS A 119 1.36 8.78 1.30
C HIS A 119 2.66 8.04 1.63
N VAL A 120 3.63 8.72 2.26
CA VAL A 120 4.89 8.10 2.72
C VAL A 120 4.62 7.03 3.77
N MET A 121 3.77 7.32 4.76
CA MET A 121 3.41 6.33 5.79
C MET A 121 2.65 5.14 5.20
N ALA A 122 1.76 5.37 4.23
CA ALA A 122 1.04 4.30 3.53
C ALA A 122 1.99 3.38 2.77
N ALA A 123 2.92 3.95 1.99
CA ALA A 123 3.94 3.18 1.27
C ALA A 123 4.82 2.38 2.24
N ARG A 124 5.26 2.98 3.34
CA ARG A 124 6.07 2.30 4.36
C ARG A 124 5.31 1.15 5.02
N GLN A 125 4.04 1.35 5.38
CA GLN A 125 3.24 0.28 5.99
C GLN A 125 2.97 -0.85 5.00
N LEU A 126 2.63 -0.53 3.74
CA LEU A 126 2.45 -1.54 2.71
C LEU A 126 3.75 -2.32 2.47
N THR A 127 4.91 -1.66 2.46
CA THR A 127 6.22 -2.32 2.35
C THR A 127 6.35 -3.42 3.40
N GLY A 128 6.10 -3.12 4.68
CA GLY A 128 6.18 -4.11 5.75
C GLY A 128 5.17 -5.27 5.58
N LEU A 129 3.95 -4.99 5.08
CA LEU A 129 2.98 -6.06 4.80
C LEU A 129 3.45 -6.96 3.66
N LEU A 130 4.01 -6.39 2.59
CA LEU A 130 4.53 -7.16 1.45
C LEU A 130 5.75 -7.99 1.84
N GLU A 131 6.64 -7.46 2.68
CA GLU A 131 7.78 -8.18 3.24
C GLU A 131 7.33 -9.42 4.04
N VAL A 132 6.35 -9.27 4.94
CA VAL A 132 5.80 -10.40 5.71
C VAL A 132 5.18 -11.46 4.80
N LEU A 133 4.54 -11.05 3.70
CA LEU A 133 3.95 -11.96 2.72
C LEU A 133 4.98 -12.58 1.75
N GLY A 134 6.24 -12.16 1.80
CA GLY A 134 7.26 -12.53 0.83
C GLY A 134 6.89 -12.12 -0.59
N ILE A 135 6.30 -10.93 -0.75
CA ILE A 135 5.93 -10.36 -2.06
C ILE A 135 6.97 -9.31 -2.43
N ASP A 136 7.66 -9.56 -3.53
CA ASP A 136 8.61 -8.66 -4.14
C ASP A 136 8.40 -8.59 -5.67
N GLY A 137 9.26 -7.84 -6.35
CA GLY A 137 9.27 -7.75 -7.80
C GLY A 137 8.73 -6.44 -8.37
N PRO A 138 8.68 -6.33 -9.71
CA PRO A 138 8.50 -5.04 -10.38
C PRO A 138 7.11 -4.43 -10.17
N LEU A 139 6.06 -5.25 -10.01
CA LEU A 139 4.70 -4.76 -9.74
C LEU A 139 4.55 -4.27 -8.30
N ALA A 140 5.12 -5.00 -7.33
CA ALA A 140 5.19 -4.56 -5.94
C ALA A 140 5.93 -3.22 -5.83
N GLN A 141 7.11 -3.11 -6.46
CA GLN A 141 7.87 -1.86 -6.46
C GLN A 141 7.11 -0.71 -7.14
N ALA A 142 6.44 -0.96 -8.27
CA ALA A 142 5.65 0.06 -8.94
C ALA A 142 4.49 0.57 -8.09
N GLU A 143 3.83 -0.31 -7.32
CA GLU A 143 2.78 0.08 -6.37
C GLU A 143 3.34 0.92 -5.22
N LEU A 144 4.48 0.50 -4.63
CA LEU A 144 5.14 1.24 -3.56
C LEU A 144 5.61 2.63 -4.02
N ASP A 145 6.19 2.71 -5.22
CA ASP A 145 6.63 3.97 -5.83
C ASP A 145 5.45 4.92 -6.07
N ALA A 146 4.30 4.39 -6.52
CA ALA A 146 3.06 5.15 -6.73
C ALA A 146 2.46 5.65 -5.40
N LEU A 147 2.38 4.78 -4.39
CA LEU A 147 1.92 5.15 -3.04
C LEU A 147 2.83 6.17 -2.36
N ALA A 148 4.12 6.16 -2.67
CA ALA A 148 5.07 7.15 -2.17
C ALA A 148 4.94 8.52 -2.85
N GLN A 149 4.08 8.68 -3.86
CA GLN A 149 3.71 9.99 -4.41
C GLN A 149 2.45 10.55 -3.71
N PRO A 150 2.28 11.88 -3.64
CA PRO A 150 1.05 12.48 -3.14
C PRO A 150 -0.20 11.96 -3.87
N PHE A 151 -1.25 11.67 -3.09
CA PHE A 151 -2.50 11.14 -3.63
C PHE A 151 -3.27 12.15 -4.48
N ALA A 152 -3.94 11.64 -5.51
CA ALA A 152 -5.09 12.34 -6.08
C ALA A 152 -6.32 12.07 -5.21
N PHE A 153 -6.87 13.10 -4.56
CA PHE A 153 -8.02 12.94 -3.68
C PHE A 153 -9.33 13.00 -4.45
N ALA A 154 -10.25 12.10 -4.09
CA ALA A 154 -11.61 12.10 -4.58
C ALA A 154 -12.59 11.82 -3.44
N ARG A 155 -13.87 12.11 -3.65
CA ARG A 155 -14.92 11.75 -2.69
C ARG A 155 -15.25 10.26 -2.84
N ASN A 156 -15.45 9.58 -1.72
CA ASN A 156 -15.93 8.21 -1.74
C ASN A 156 -17.42 8.16 -2.14
N GLY A 157 -17.71 7.48 -3.26
CA GLY A 157 -19.07 7.25 -3.77
C GLY A 157 -19.56 5.80 -3.67
N ASN A 158 -18.68 4.85 -3.30
CA ASN A 158 -19.02 3.42 -3.30
C ASN A 158 -19.56 2.98 -1.94
N ARG A 159 -20.89 2.90 -1.81
CA ARG A 159 -21.57 2.53 -0.56
C ARG A 159 -21.22 1.13 -0.06
N SER A 160 -20.99 0.16 -0.95
CA SER A 160 -20.62 -1.21 -0.57
C SER A 160 -19.21 -1.26 0.04
N LEU A 161 -18.28 -0.49 -0.53
CA LEU A 161 -16.92 -0.39 -0.02
C LEU A 161 -16.88 0.38 1.31
N VAL A 162 -17.72 1.43 1.45
CA VAL A 162 -17.90 2.12 2.74
C VAL A 162 -18.44 1.19 3.82
N ALA A 163 -19.44 0.36 3.49
CA ALA A 163 -19.96 -0.63 4.44
C ALA A 163 -18.88 -1.64 4.87
N SER A 164 -18.10 -2.14 3.91
CA SER A 164 -16.97 -3.04 4.19
C SER A 164 -15.91 -2.37 5.07
N MET A 165 -15.62 -1.09 4.82
CA MET A 165 -14.68 -0.29 5.61
C MET A 165 -15.17 -0.05 7.03
N ASN A 166 -16.48 0.15 7.22
CA ASN A 166 -17.07 0.26 8.55
C ASN A 166 -16.93 -1.05 9.34
N GLN A 167 -17.14 -2.19 8.70
CA GLN A 167 -16.93 -3.49 9.35
C GLN A 167 -15.47 -3.68 9.77
N ARG A 168 -14.52 -3.40 8.88
CA ARG A 168 -13.08 -3.54 9.19
C ARG A 168 -12.60 -2.54 10.24
N LYS A 169 -13.13 -1.32 10.26
CA LYS A 169 -12.87 -0.34 11.34
C LYS A 169 -13.21 -0.90 12.71
N PHE A 170 -14.36 -1.58 12.82
CA PHE A 170 -14.76 -2.21 14.08
C PHE A 170 -13.81 -3.35 14.49
N GLN A 171 -13.39 -4.20 13.54
CA GLN A 171 -12.42 -5.27 13.81
C GLN A 171 -11.08 -4.72 14.29
N ILE A 172 -10.53 -3.74 13.57
CA ILE A 172 -9.29 -3.05 13.94
C ILE A 172 -9.41 -2.40 15.32
N TRP A 173 -10.56 -1.81 15.64
CA TRP A 173 -10.78 -1.25 16.98
C TRP A 173 -10.71 -2.32 18.07
N ALA A 174 -11.29 -3.50 17.84
CA ALA A 174 -11.19 -4.62 18.78
C ALA A 174 -9.73 -5.06 18.99
N GLU A 175 -8.90 -5.05 17.94
CA GLU A 175 -7.47 -5.35 18.06
C GLU A 175 -6.72 -4.36 18.95
N PHE A 176 -7.07 -3.08 18.90
CA PHE A 176 -6.48 -2.08 19.79
C PHE A 176 -6.98 -2.23 21.23
N ALA A 177 -8.31 -2.29 21.41
CA ALA A 177 -8.94 -2.22 22.72
C ALA A 177 -8.68 -3.47 23.57
N TYR A 178 -8.69 -4.65 22.96
CA TYR A 178 -8.61 -5.93 23.68
C TYR A 178 -7.27 -6.62 23.54
N ASN A 179 -6.61 -6.47 22.38
CA ASN A 179 -5.37 -7.20 22.08
C ASN A 179 -4.11 -6.34 22.18
N GLN A 180 -4.24 -5.05 22.49
CA GLN A 180 -3.14 -4.07 22.63
C GLN A 180 -2.18 -4.07 21.41
N ARG A 181 -2.71 -4.38 20.23
CA ARG A 181 -1.90 -4.46 19.01
C ARG A 181 -1.49 -3.07 18.55
N THR A 182 -0.32 -3.00 17.95
CA THR A 182 0.10 -1.83 17.18
C THR A 182 -0.74 -1.70 15.90
N ALA A 183 -0.73 -0.51 15.29
CA ALA A 183 -1.44 -0.28 14.04
C ALA A 183 -0.97 -1.18 12.89
N PHE A 184 0.33 -1.51 12.86
CA PHE A 184 0.88 -2.45 11.89
C PHE A 184 0.36 -3.87 12.13
N GLU A 185 0.35 -4.35 13.36
CA GLU A 185 -0.14 -5.70 13.68
C GLU A 185 -1.64 -5.86 13.43
N ALA A 186 -2.44 -4.80 13.68
CA ALA A 186 -3.85 -4.78 13.32
C ALA A 186 -4.05 -4.86 11.80
N ALA A 187 -3.27 -4.09 11.02
CA ALA A 187 -3.28 -4.17 9.56
C ALA A 187 -2.82 -5.54 9.04
N LEU A 188 -1.83 -6.16 9.70
CA LEU A 188 -1.34 -7.48 9.36
C LEU A 188 -2.41 -8.57 9.59
N ARG A 189 -3.16 -8.49 10.70
CA ARG A 189 -4.29 -9.40 10.96
C ARG A 189 -5.38 -9.29 9.92
N GLU A 190 -5.64 -8.10 9.41
CA GLU A 190 -6.64 -7.88 8.36
C GLU A 190 -6.30 -8.55 7.01
N LEU A 191 -5.07 -9.05 6.83
CA LEU A 191 -4.71 -9.86 5.67
C LEU A 191 -5.42 -11.22 5.66
N GLU A 192 -5.76 -11.74 6.84
CA GLU A 192 -6.47 -13.01 7.06
C GLU A 192 -7.99 -12.81 7.13
N THR A 193 -8.49 -11.58 7.02
CA THR A 193 -9.93 -11.28 7.04
C THR A 193 -10.55 -11.59 5.66
N PRO A 194 -11.59 -12.43 5.58
CA PRO A 194 -12.29 -12.72 4.34
C PRO A 194 -12.85 -11.46 3.67
N PHE A 195 -12.63 -11.34 2.36
CA PHE A 195 -13.13 -10.26 1.52
C PHE A 195 -13.95 -10.85 0.38
N SER A 196 -15.15 -10.29 0.18
CA SER A 196 -16.03 -10.69 -0.92
C SER A 196 -16.57 -9.46 -1.62
N ARG A 197 -16.60 -9.54 -2.95
CA ARG A 197 -17.12 -8.51 -3.83
C ARG A 197 -17.70 -9.17 -5.07
N LYS A 198 -18.73 -8.55 -5.65
CA LYS A 198 -19.39 -9.07 -6.85
C LYS A 198 -18.42 -9.31 -8.00
N GLU A 199 -17.37 -8.48 -8.12
CA GLU A 199 -16.35 -8.60 -9.16
C GLU A 199 -15.37 -9.77 -8.94
N LEU A 200 -15.30 -10.31 -7.72
CA LEU A 200 -14.47 -11.47 -7.35
C LEU A 200 -15.23 -12.80 -7.38
N GLY A 201 -16.52 -12.77 -7.75
CA GLY A 201 -17.39 -13.95 -7.73
C GLY A 201 -18.10 -14.14 -6.38
N ARG A 202 -18.60 -15.36 -6.14
CA ARG A 202 -19.35 -15.72 -4.91
C ARG A 202 -18.45 -16.23 -3.78
N ASP A 203 -17.18 -16.47 -4.06
CA ASP A 203 -16.24 -17.02 -3.09
C ASP A 203 -15.68 -15.93 -2.17
N PHE A 204 -15.15 -16.37 -1.04
CA PHE A 204 -14.40 -15.53 -0.12
C PHE A 204 -12.92 -15.58 -0.49
N HIS A 205 -12.28 -14.42 -0.47
CA HIS A 205 -10.87 -14.28 -0.78
C HIS A 205 -10.14 -13.61 0.37
N TYR A 206 -8.95 -14.07 0.71
CA TYR A 206 -8.11 -13.40 1.69
C TYR A 206 -7.34 -12.26 1.03
N ALA A 207 -7.17 -11.14 1.73
CA ALA A 207 -6.45 -10.00 1.19
C ALA A 207 -5.00 -10.36 0.85
N ALA A 208 -4.35 -11.23 1.64
CA ALA A 208 -3.03 -11.78 1.34
C ALA A 208 -2.97 -12.45 -0.05
N ASP A 209 -3.97 -13.28 -0.38
CA ASP A 209 -3.99 -14.03 -1.64
C ASP A 209 -4.30 -13.12 -2.83
N LEU A 210 -5.16 -12.12 -2.64
CA LEU A 210 -5.43 -11.11 -3.65
C LEU A 210 -4.20 -10.21 -3.90
N LEU A 211 -3.43 -9.86 -2.87
CA LEU A 211 -2.15 -9.17 -3.02
C LEU A 211 -1.15 -10.00 -3.81
N ARG A 212 -0.98 -11.28 -3.45
CA ARG A 212 -0.10 -12.20 -4.20
C ARG A 212 -0.51 -12.30 -5.67
N THR A 213 -1.81 -12.47 -5.92
CA THR A 213 -2.35 -12.62 -7.29
C THR A 213 -2.11 -11.38 -8.13
N ARG A 214 -2.20 -10.18 -7.55
CA ARG A 214 -2.02 -8.92 -8.30
C ARG A 214 -0.56 -8.48 -8.43
N LEU A 215 0.28 -8.78 -7.44
CA LEU A 215 1.63 -8.24 -7.37
C LEU A 215 2.72 -9.23 -7.76
N ARG A 216 2.44 -10.54 -7.74
CA ARG A 216 3.37 -11.51 -8.33
C ARG A 216 3.09 -11.59 -9.83
N PRO A 217 4.10 -11.37 -10.68
CA PRO A 217 3.92 -11.59 -12.10
C PRO A 217 3.51 -13.05 -12.33
N SER A 218 2.44 -13.29 -13.10
CA SER A 218 2.17 -14.63 -13.62
C SER A 218 3.44 -15.12 -14.27
N ALA A 219 4.02 -16.21 -13.76
CA ALA A 219 5.21 -16.80 -14.35
C ALA A 219 4.91 -17.02 -15.84
N LYS A 220 5.59 -16.27 -16.72
CA LYS A 220 5.57 -16.58 -18.14
C LYS A 220 6.17 -17.97 -18.23
N ILE A 221 5.33 -18.98 -18.47
CA ILE A 221 5.80 -20.29 -18.89
C ILE A 221 6.56 -20.03 -20.18
N LEU A 222 7.90 -20.01 -20.11
CA LEU A 222 8.71 -19.99 -21.31
C LEU A 222 8.44 -21.33 -22.00
N PRO A 223 8.00 -21.34 -23.27
CA PRO A 223 7.90 -22.59 -24.00
C PRO A 223 9.30 -23.20 -24.04
N PHE A 224 9.47 -24.36 -23.42
CA PHE A 224 10.67 -25.17 -23.62
C PHE A 224 10.71 -25.52 -25.11
N ALA A 225 11.62 -24.89 -25.85
CA ALA A 225 11.91 -25.27 -27.21
C ALA A 225 12.48 -26.70 -27.18
N LEU A 226 11.64 -27.69 -27.48
CA LEU A 226 12.09 -29.04 -27.79
C LEU A 226 12.94 -28.94 -29.06
N SER A 227 14.26 -28.94 -28.89
CA SER A 227 15.20 -29.06 -30.00
C SER A 227 15.01 -30.45 -30.61
N SER A 228 14.23 -30.51 -31.70
CA SER A 228 14.07 -31.74 -32.49
C SER A 228 15.39 -31.98 -33.21
N ALA A 229 16.25 -32.80 -32.61
CA ALA A 229 17.41 -33.36 -33.27
C ALA A 229 16.92 -34.31 -34.37
N LYS A 230 17.03 -33.86 -35.62
CA LYS A 230 16.91 -34.74 -36.79
C LYS A 230 18.23 -35.48 -36.96
N HIS A 231 18.18 -36.81 -36.84
CA HIS A 231 19.19 -37.73 -37.39
C HIS A 231 18.65 -38.31 -38.69
#